data_AF-A0A920IS71-F1
#
_entry.id   AF-A0A920IS71-F1
#
_cell.length_a   1.000
_cell.length_b   1.000
_cell.length_c   1.000
_cell.angle_alpha   90.00
_cell.angle_beta   90.00
_cell.angle_gamma   90.00
#
_symmetry.space_group_name_H-M   'P 1'
#
loop_
_entity.id
_entity.type
_entity.pdbx_description
1 polymer ?
#
loop_
_entity_poly.entity_id
_entity_poly.type
_entity_poly.pdbx_seq_one_letter_code
_entity_poly.pdbx_strand_id
1 'polypeptide(L)'
;MDEANETVIVTLSSPSNATLGSDDAHTYTITDNDNAPVVDFNTTSSSGAESTSSTALTVDLSAASSKNVTVIMLLPELQQDLVPITLSQWNTHH
;
A
#
# COMPACT_ATOMS: atom_id res chain seq x y z
N MET A 1 0.84 -14.38 8.04
CA MET A 1 0.75 -13.75 6.70
C MET A 1 -0.64 -13.18 6.64
N ASP A 2 -0.82 -11.88 6.42
CA ASP A 2 -2.14 -11.24 6.57
C ASP A 2 -3.08 -11.61 5.40
N GLU A 3 -4.24 -12.23 5.69
CA GLU A 3 -5.16 -12.80 4.70
C GLU A 3 -6.65 -12.53 5.04
N ALA A 4 -7.55 -12.67 4.07
CA ALA A 4 -8.96 -12.33 4.27
C ALA A 4 -9.74 -13.52 4.86
N ASN A 5 -10.79 -13.27 5.66
CA ASN A 5 -11.65 -14.34 6.17
C ASN A 5 -12.23 -15.24 5.07
N GLU A 6 -12.23 -16.55 5.29
CA GLU A 6 -12.84 -17.53 4.41
C GLU A 6 -14.20 -18.00 4.92
N THR A 7 -15.03 -18.46 3.99
CA THR A 7 -16.34 -19.03 4.32
C THR A 7 -16.46 -20.44 3.75
N VAL A 8 -16.99 -21.33 4.57
CA VAL A 8 -17.36 -22.70 4.19
C VAL A 8 -18.86 -22.83 4.38
N ILE A 9 -19.56 -23.21 3.32
CA ILE A 9 -21.01 -23.41 3.35
C ILE A 9 -21.28 -24.90 3.17
N VAL A 10 -21.92 -25.50 4.15
CA VAL A 10 -22.40 -26.88 4.10
C VAL A 10 -23.89 -26.84 3.80
N THR A 11 -24.31 -27.48 2.70
CA THR A 11 -25.72 -27.58 2.31
C THR A 11 -26.17 -29.03 2.33
N LEU A 12 -27.32 -29.28 2.95
CA LEU A 12 -28.02 -30.55 2.90
C LEU A 12 -28.88 -30.59 1.64
N SER A 13 -28.79 -31.67 0.88
CA SER A 13 -29.57 -31.85 -0.34
C SER A 13 -30.01 -33.30 -0.52
N SER A 14 -30.98 -33.52 -1.41
CA SER A 14 -31.50 -34.83 -1.79
C SER A 14 -32.01 -35.71 -0.63
N PRO A 15 -32.96 -35.22 0.19
CA PRO A 15 -33.56 -36.06 1.22
C PRO A 15 -34.38 -37.18 0.57
N SER A 16 -34.20 -38.42 1.04
CA SER A 16 -35.03 -39.56 0.62
C SER A 16 -36.09 -39.83 1.68
N ASN A 17 -37.36 -39.81 1.28
CA ASN A 17 -38.53 -40.00 2.17
C ASN A 17 -38.62 -39.00 3.33
N ALA A 18 -38.02 -37.81 3.19
CA ALA A 18 -38.06 -36.74 4.19
C ALA A 18 -38.18 -35.37 3.51
N THR A 19 -38.60 -34.37 4.27
CA THR A 19 -38.56 -32.96 3.85
C THR A 19 -37.42 -32.28 4.61
N LEU A 20 -36.60 -31.50 3.92
CA LEU A 20 -35.60 -30.65 4.56
C LEU A 20 -36.30 -29.53 5.35
N GLY A 21 -35.79 -29.25 6.54
CA GLY A 21 -36.21 -28.10 7.33
C GLY A 21 -35.63 -26.80 6.78
N SER A 22 -35.96 -25.67 7.41
CA SER A 22 -35.45 -24.35 6.99
C SER A 22 -33.95 -24.15 7.17
N ASP A 23 -33.31 -24.91 8.07
CA ASP A 23 -31.86 -24.87 8.30
C ASP A 23 -31.15 -25.94 7.45
N ASP A 24 -31.30 -25.88 6.13
CA ASP A 24 -30.66 -26.80 5.18
C ASP A 24 -29.25 -26.35 4.76
N ALA A 25 -28.83 -25.15 5.16
CA ALA A 25 -27.49 -24.62 4.94
C ALA A 25 -26.87 -24.14 6.26
N HIS A 26 -25.58 -24.44 6.46
CA HIS A 26 -24.79 -23.90 7.55
C HIS A 26 -23.54 -23.22 7.00
N THR A 27 -23.35 -21.96 7.37
CA THR A 27 -22.17 -21.18 7.00
C THR A 27 -21.23 -21.11 8.19
N TYR A 28 -19.98 -21.48 7.97
CA TYR A 28 -18.90 -21.31 8.92
C TYR A 28 -17.88 -20.32 8.37
N THR A 29 -17.45 -19.38 9.20
CA THR A 29 -16.42 -18.41 8.86
C THR A 29 -15.13 -18.78 9.56
N ILE A 30 -14.05 -18.88 8.80
CA ILE A 30 -12.69 -18.95 9.31
C ILE A 30 -12.20 -17.50 9.37
N THR A 31 -11.83 -17.06 10.58
CA THR A 31 -11.40 -15.67 10.81
C THR A 31 -9.90 -15.56 10.70
N ASP A 32 -9.43 -14.53 10.00
CA ASP A 32 -8.05 -14.08 10.02
C ASP A 32 -7.60 -13.79 11.47
N ASN A 33 -6.47 -14.37 11.85
CA ASN A 33 -5.87 -14.22 13.17
C ASN A 33 -4.45 -13.64 13.12
N ASP A 34 -3.98 -13.23 11.95
CA ASP A 34 -2.68 -12.61 11.76
C ASP A 34 -2.78 -11.09 11.87
N ASN A 35 -1.69 -10.46 12.31
CA ASN A 35 -1.62 -9.01 12.35
C ASN A 35 -1.29 -8.45 10.96
N ALA A 36 -1.92 -7.34 10.59
CA ALA A 36 -1.60 -6.63 9.35
C ALA A 36 -0.11 -6.24 9.31
N PRO A 37 0.54 -6.28 8.13
CA PRO A 37 1.95 -5.92 8.00
C PRO A 37 2.16 -4.43 8.25
N VAL A 38 3.32 -4.10 8.80
CA VAL A 38 3.79 -2.71 8.92
C VAL A 38 4.59 -2.38 7.67
N VAL A 39 4.29 -1.22 7.08
CA VAL A 39 5.07 -0.63 6.00
C VAL A 39 6.13 0.28 6.62
N ASP A 40 7.39 0.07 6.28
CA ASP A 40 8.47 0.96 6.69
C ASP A 40 9.36 1.35 5.50
N PHE A 41 9.94 2.55 5.58
CA PHE A 41 10.95 2.98 4.62
C PHE A 41 12.32 2.62 5.18
N ASN A 42 13.11 1.88 4.39
CA ASN A 42 14.47 1.52 4.79
C ASN A 42 15.38 2.76 4.97
N THR A 43 14.99 3.90 4.39
CA THR A 43 15.66 5.19 4.53
C THR A 43 14.65 6.28 4.91
N THR A 44 14.90 7.00 6.00
CA THR A 44 14.04 8.09 6.50
C THR A 44 14.04 9.33 5.62
N SER A 45 14.97 9.43 4.68
CA SER A 45 15.03 10.50 3.67
C SER A 45 15.79 10.01 2.43
N SER A 46 15.41 10.54 1.28
CA SER A 46 16.17 10.42 0.04
C SER A 46 16.23 11.80 -0.61
N SER A 47 17.41 12.16 -1.11
CA SER A 47 17.62 13.39 -1.87
C SER A 47 18.34 13.07 -3.17
N GLY A 48 17.99 13.78 -4.23
CA GLY A 48 18.59 13.66 -5.56
C GLY A 48 18.50 15.00 -6.25
N ALA A 49 19.46 15.30 -7.13
CA ALA A 49 19.38 16.51 -7.95
C ALA A 49 18.19 16.38 -8.90
N GLU A 50 17.44 17.46 -9.11
CA GLU A 50 16.25 17.47 -9.98
C GLU A 50 16.57 17.08 -11.44
N SER A 51 17.85 17.19 -11.83
CA SER A 51 18.41 16.82 -13.14
C SER A 51 18.85 15.35 -13.23
N THR A 52 18.82 14.61 -12.12
CA THR A 52 19.15 13.17 -12.08
C THR A 52 17.90 12.34 -11.87
N SER A 53 17.81 11.23 -12.60
CA SER A 53 16.77 10.21 -12.45
C SER A 53 16.49 9.93 -10.96
N SER A 54 15.21 9.96 -10.57
CA SER A 54 14.77 9.79 -9.18
C SER A 54 15.49 8.65 -8.47
N THR A 55 16.01 8.92 -7.27
CA THR A 55 16.58 7.91 -6.38
C THR A 55 15.50 6.90 -5.99
N ALA A 56 15.79 5.61 -6.09
CA ALA A 56 14.88 4.56 -5.66
C ALA A 56 14.71 4.58 -4.13
N LEU A 57 13.48 4.84 -3.67
CA LEU A 57 13.08 4.61 -2.27
C LEU A 57 12.62 3.16 -2.14
N THR A 58 13.33 2.38 -1.33
CA THR A 58 12.94 1.00 -1.02
C THR A 58 11.96 0.99 0.15
N VAL A 59 10.82 0.34 -0.05
CA VAL A 59 9.78 0.13 0.97
C VAL A 59 9.78 -1.34 1.34
N ASP A 60 9.80 -1.63 2.64
CA ASP A 60 9.78 -2.98 3.17
C ASP A 60 8.46 -3.24 3.92
N LEU A 61 7.91 -4.45 3.72
CA LEU A 61 6.79 -4.97 4.51
C LEU A 61 7.34 -5.86 5.62
N SER A 62 6.88 -5.66 6.86
CA SER A 62 7.32 -6.45 8.00
C SER A 62 6.92 -7.94 7.93
N ALA A 63 5.91 -8.26 7.13
CA ALA A 63 5.42 -9.61 6.85
C ALA A 63 4.73 -9.63 5.48
N ALA A 64 4.63 -10.79 4.82
CA ALA A 64 3.86 -10.87 3.59
C ALA A 64 2.35 -10.79 3.89
N SER A 65 1.61 -10.17 2.98
CA SER A 65 0.15 -10.04 3.02
C SER A 65 -0.43 -10.41 1.66
N SER A 66 -1.57 -11.09 1.69
CA SER A 66 -2.41 -11.39 0.53
C SER A 66 -3.47 -10.30 0.29
N LYS A 67 -3.50 -9.25 1.14
CA LYS A 67 -4.37 -8.09 1.01
C LYS A 67 -3.66 -6.93 0.28
N ASN A 68 -4.45 -6.02 -0.26
CA ASN A 68 -3.94 -4.84 -0.95
C ASN A 68 -3.30 -3.86 0.06
N VAL A 69 -2.00 -3.59 -0.09
CA VAL A 69 -1.28 -2.58 0.72
C VAL A 69 -1.00 -1.34 -0.11
N THR A 70 -1.51 -0.19 0.31
CA THR A 70 -1.35 1.10 -0.39
C THR A 70 -0.40 2.00 0.38
N VAL A 71 0.65 2.49 -0.30
CA VAL A 71 1.60 3.46 0.26
C VAL A 71 1.38 4.80 -0.44
N ILE A 72 1.00 5.83 0.31
CA ILE A 72 0.83 7.20 -0.21
C ILE A 72 2.13 7.96 0.04
N MET A 73 2.78 8.41 -1.05
CA MET A 73 3.94 9.30 -0.99
C MET A 73 3.50 10.73 -1.32
N LEU A 74 3.74 11.67 -0.41
CA LEU A 74 3.57 13.11 -0.64
C LEU A 74 4.94 13.70 -0.95
N LEU A 75 5.15 14.24 -2.16
CA LEU A 75 6.35 15.00 -2.49
C LEU A 75 6.22 16.43 -1.94
N PRO A 76 7.10 16.90 -1.04
CA PRO A 76 7.14 18.31 -0.68
C PRO A 76 7.74 19.14 -1.84
N GLU A 77 6.82 19.72 -2.61
CA GLU A 77 6.85 20.97 -3.39
C GLU A 77 8.00 21.31 -4.36
N LEU A 78 7.61 21.79 -5.54
CA LEU A 78 8.47 22.56 -6.43
C LEU A 78 8.65 23.99 -5.87
N GLN A 79 9.72 24.25 -5.13
CA GLN A 79 10.20 25.62 -4.96
C GLN A 79 11.23 25.93 -6.04
N GLN A 80 10.74 26.47 -7.16
CA GLN A 80 11.60 27.14 -8.14
C GLN A 80 12.18 28.39 -7.47
N ASP A 81 13.42 28.28 -7.02
CA ASP A 81 14.17 29.39 -6.45
C ASP A 81 14.57 30.36 -7.57
N LEU A 82 13.62 31.19 -8.02
CA LEU A 82 13.93 32.28 -8.94
C LEU A 82 14.64 33.39 -8.16
N VAL A 83 15.95 33.24 -7.97
CA VAL A 83 16.79 34.34 -7.52
C VAL A 83 16.78 35.41 -8.62
N PRO A 84 16.28 36.63 -8.37
CA PRO A 84 16.42 37.70 -9.33
C PRO A 84 17.90 38.08 -9.45
N ILE A 85 18.51 37.78 -10.59
CA ILE A 85 19.85 38.26 -10.93
C ILE A 85 19.73 39.79 -11.06
N THR A 86 20.16 40.53 -10.05
CA THR A 86 20.33 41.98 -10.20
C THR A 86 21.57 42.20 -11.06
N LEU A 87 21.38 42.88 -12.19
CA LEU A 87 22.40 43.12 -13.22
C LEU A 87 23.41 44.19 -12.76
N SER A 88 24.02 44.04 -11.58
CA SER A 88 25.11 44.91 -11.09
C SER A 88 26.50 44.29 -11.27
N GLN A 89 26.61 43.09 -11.83
CA GLN A 89 27.88 42.47 -12.22
C GLN A 89 28.30 42.76 -13.67
N TRP A 90 27.81 43.84 -14.27
CA TRP A 90 28.38 44.36 -15.52
C TRP A 90 29.64 45.20 -15.23
N ASN A 91 30.68 44.56 -14.67
CA ASN A 91 32.00 45.17 -14.53
C ASN A 91 33.05 44.40 -15.34
N THR A 92 33.34 44.99 -16.50
CA THR A 92 34.68 45.14 -17.09
C THR A 92 35.37 43.90 -17.66
N HIS A 93 35.08 43.62 -18.94
CA HIS A 93 36.17 43.41 -19.89
C HIS A 93 35.79 43.95 -21.27
N HIS A 94 36.42 45.07 -21.63
CA HIS A 94 36.71 45.40 -23.01
C HIS A 94 38.19 45.75 -23.11
#